data_AF-A0A9P7K354-F1
#
_entry.id   AF-A0A9P7K354-F1
#
_cell.length_a   1.000
_cell.length_b   1.000
_cell.length_c   1.000
_cell.angle_alpha   90.00
_cell.angle_beta   90.00
_cell.angle_gamma   90.00
#
_symmetry.space_group_name_H-M   'P 1'
#
loop_
_entity.id
_entity.type
_entity.pdbx_description
1 polymer ?
#
loop_
_entity_poly.entity_id
_entity_poly.type
_entity_poly.pdbx_seq_one_letter_code
_entity_poly.pdbx_strand_id
1 'polypeptide(L)'
;MDAMFTKKQADELEENRNNAIEISVTADFMTAVGKGKKKRLRSPSPILEEQPSASDNNFEDIPAFGSSTIWNVKRKKNNKPESDRQTQTQAAPTSWVNTRSASAPTRQATSISRQLSPSAEDISQALKAQWLPTNKEISPFLGFSMFNIVTLAGISGKNFYLGKPIALTLQLNLAPWNMKKGGFKLAAFGSSMPAVFEANGVCAKHTYHPFKRVVDVGGSLAKKVVDVPHEGEKQFKYLTMEVSCLVWAQALLNIVYDFVKETNQLTPFPIPQFRFVKAAMAIKQSLLPGVKKTAFLLEEIIDPNTEGKFRKYLNNVSPEPLVMKIKEDMDCANFLVFSQQVQYFKTKKQVFVSDYQGKQ
;
A
#
# COMPACT_ATOMS: atom_id res chain seq x y z
N MET A 1 38.66 27.49 -26.51
CA MET A 1 37.46 26.83 -27.05
C MET A 1 36.43 26.86 -25.96
N ASP A 2 35.64 27.92 -26.01
CA ASP A 2 34.81 28.41 -24.94
C ASP A 2 33.59 27.53 -24.67
N ALA A 3 33.29 27.40 -23.38
CA ALA A 3 32.06 26.86 -22.87
C ALA A 3 30.90 27.83 -23.18
N MET A 4 30.27 27.66 -24.34
CA MET A 4 28.93 28.21 -24.59
C MET A 4 27.90 27.37 -23.85
N PHE A 5 27.75 27.65 -22.55
CA PHE A 5 26.53 27.31 -21.82
C PHE A 5 25.43 28.22 -22.37
N THR A 6 24.50 27.65 -23.14
CA THR A 6 23.40 28.43 -23.72
C THR A 6 22.47 28.91 -22.61
N LYS A 7 22.18 30.22 -22.59
CA LYS A 7 21.25 30.89 -21.68
C LYS A 7 19.94 30.13 -21.44
N LYS A 8 19.45 29.43 -22.47
CA LYS A 8 18.26 28.58 -22.43
C LYS A 8 18.34 27.41 -21.43
N GLN A 9 19.51 26.81 -21.22
CA GLN A 9 19.70 25.73 -20.24
C GLN A 9 19.83 26.25 -18.80
N ALA A 10 20.27 27.50 -18.61
CA ALA A 10 20.28 28.14 -17.30
C ALA A 10 18.85 28.51 -16.86
N ASP A 11 18.06 29.04 -17.80
CA ASP A 11 16.66 29.41 -17.55
C ASP A 11 15.79 28.16 -17.24
N GLU A 12 16.03 27.02 -17.91
CA GLU A 12 15.34 25.73 -17.64
C GLU A 12 15.71 25.10 -16.29
N LEU A 13 16.91 25.40 -15.76
CA LEU A 13 17.37 24.94 -14.45
C LEU A 13 16.83 25.83 -13.32
N GLU A 14 16.62 27.12 -13.59
CA GLU A 14 16.04 28.07 -12.65
C GLU A 14 14.51 27.88 -12.51
N GLU A 15 13.82 27.58 -13.62
CA GLU A 15 12.38 27.25 -13.61
C GLU A 15 12.08 25.93 -12.87
N ASN A 16 12.99 24.94 -12.94
CA ASN A 16 12.89 23.69 -12.18
C ASN A 16 13.17 23.86 -10.67
N ARG A 17 13.94 24.88 -10.27
CA ARG A 17 14.20 25.18 -8.84
C ARG A 17 13.00 25.85 -8.17
N ASN A 18 12.22 26.64 -8.91
CA ASN A 18 11.05 27.36 -8.39
C ASN A 18 9.78 26.51 -8.24
N ASN A 19 9.78 25.26 -8.73
CA ASN A 19 8.66 24.31 -8.56
C ASN A 19 8.82 23.36 -7.35
N ALA A 20 9.92 23.45 -6.60
CA ALA A 20 10.03 22.83 -5.29
C ALA A 20 9.23 23.67 -4.28
N ILE A 21 7.93 23.38 -4.17
CA ILE A 21 7.05 24.07 -3.23
C ILE A 21 7.42 23.65 -1.80
N GLU A 22 8.28 24.43 -1.15
CA GLU A 22 8.33 24.49 0.31
C GLU A 22 7.17 25.39 0.74
N ILE A 23 6.04 24.79 1.14
CA ILE A 23 4.87 25.53 1.61
C ILE A 23 5.20 26.13 2.98
N SER A 24 5.75 27.34 3.01
CA SER A 24 5.60 28.27 4.14
C SER A 24 4.64 29.37 3.69
N VAL A 25 3.47 29.45 4.32
CA VAL A 25 2.45 30.45 4.00
C VAL A 25 2.29 31.35 5.21
N THR A 26 2.84 32.56 5.10
CA THR A 26 2.43 33.72 5.89
C THR A 26 1.53 34.58 5.02
N ALA A 27 0.27 34.72 5.41
CA ALA A 27 -0.61 35.73 4.86
C ALA A 27 -1.64 36.14 5.91
N ASP A 28 -1.47 37.36 6.42
CA ASP A 28 -2.53 38.14 7.06
C ASP A 28 -3.60 38.46 6.03
N PHE A 29 -4.89 38.36 6.39
CA PHE A 29 -5.88 39.30 5.86
C PHE A 29 -7.17 39.35 6.68
N MET A 30 -7.74 40.56 6.66
CA MET A 30 -8.88 41.06 7.42
C MET A 30 -10.21 40.34 7.20
N THR A 31 -11.00 40.36 8.27
CA THR A 31 -12.34 39.82 8.46
C THR A 31 -13.41 40.59 7.66
N ALA A 32 -14.29 39.85 6.98
CA ALA A 32 -15.62 40.32 6.60
C ALA A 32 -16.67 39.28 7.01
N VAL A 33 -17.58 39.68 7.90
CA VAL A 33 -18.64 38.86 8.50
C VAL A 33 -19.90 38.94 7.65
N GLY A 34 -20.30 37.82 7.03
CA GLY A 34 -21.59 37.67 6.34
C GLY A 34 -22.52 36.70 7.08
N LYS A 35 -23.65 37.20 7.59
CA LYS A 35 -24.67 36.41 8.31
C LYS A 35 -25.54 35.60 7.33
N GLY A 36 -25.49 34.27 7.41
CA GLY A 36 -26.35 33.35 6.64
C GLY A 36 -27.57 32.84 7.43
N LYS A 37 -28.76 32.95 6.83
CA LYS A 37 -30.07 32.51 7.35
C LYS A 37 -30.23 30.98 7.31
N LYS A 38 -30.84 30.41 8.37
CA LYS A 38 -31.21 28.98 8.50
C LYS A 38 -32.45 28.64 7.65
N LYS A 39 -32.36 27.60 6.81
CA LYS A 39 -33.51 26.90 6.20
C LYS A 39 -33.85 25.64 7.00
N ARG A 40 -35.14 25.46 7.34
CA ARG A 40 -35.70 24.28 8.02
C ARG A 40 -35.77 23.08 7.05
N LEU A 41 -35.34 21.90 7.50
CA LEU A 41 -35.61 20.62 6.85
C LEU A 41 -37.04 20.15 7.15
N ARG A 42 -37.71 19.58 6.13
CA ARG A 42 -38.97 18.83 6.27
C ARG A 42 -38.65 17.37 6.61
N SER A 43 -39.48 16.78 7.46
CA SER A 43 -39.48 15.37 7.86
C SER A 43 -39.99 14.45 6.72
N PRO A 44 -39.51 13.20 6.64
CA PRO A 44 -39.97 12.22 5.66
C PRO A 44 -41.23 11.46 6.13
N SER A 45 -42.08 11.11 5.18
CA SER A 45 -43.28 10.27 5.34
C SER A 45 -42.92 8.77 5.48
N PRO A 46 -43.82 7.94 6.05
CA PRO A 46 -43.53 6.55 6.38
C PRO A 46 -43.69 5.61 5.17
N ILE A 47 -42.86 4.57 5.16
CA ILE A 47 -42.82 3.48 4.17
C ILE A 47 -43.82 2.40 4.61
N LEU A 48 -44.66 1.96 3.67
CA LEU A 48 -45.58 0.83 3.80
C LEU A 48 -44.84 -0.50 3.77
N GLU A 49 -45.28 -1.40 4.64
CA GLU A 49 -44.74 -2.73 4.92
C GLU A 49 -45.49 -3.76 4.04
N GLU A 50 -44.78 -4.48 3.16
CA GLU A 50 -45.33 -5.62 2.40
C GLU A 50 -44.88 -6.94 3.03
N GLN A 51 -45.85 -7.82 3.26
CA GLN A 51 -45.71 -9.19 3.78
C GLN A 51 -45.30 -10.18 2.67
N PRO A 52 -44.56 -11.27 2.99
CA PRO A 52 -44.09 -12.23 2.00
C PRO A 52 -45.09 -13.37 1.75
N SER A 53 -45.34 -13.69 0.49
CA SER A 53 -46.00 -14.93 0.07
C SER A 53 -44.98 -15.99 -0.32
N ALA A 54 -45.13 -17.19 0.26
CA ALA A 54 -44.38 -18.39 -0.07
C ALA A 54 -44.90 -19.05 -1.36
N SER A 55 -43.99 -19.60 -2.19
CA SER A 55 -44.05 -20.98 -2.74
C SER A 55 -43.03 -21.20 -3.87
N ASP A 56 -42.48 -22.42 -3.84
CA ASP A 56 -42.05 -23.28 -4.95
C ASP A 56 -40.73 -23.06 -5.72
N ASN A 57 -39.75 -23.90 -5.34
CA ASN A 57 -39.20 -25.04 -6.09
C ASN A 57 -38.57 -24.84 -7.48
N ASN A 58 -37.40 -25.49 -7.60
CA ASN A 58 -36.68 -25.95 -8.80
C ASN A 58 -35.83 -24.93 -9.56
N PHE A 59 -34.51 -25.08 -9.43
CA PHE A 59 -33.56 -24.67 -10.47
C PHE A 59 -32.35 -25.61 -10.49
N GLU A 60 -32.46 -26.67 -11.28
CA GLU A 60 -31.31 -27.36 -11.88
C GLU A 60 -30.74 -26.49 -13.02
N ASP A 61 -29.46 -26.72 -13.31
CA ASP A 61 -28.72 -26.34 -14.52
C ASP A 61 -28.50 -24.85 -14.83
N ILE A 62 -27.25 -24.40 -14.59
CA ILE A 62 -26.64 -23.32 -15.38
C ILE A 62 -25.30 -23.81 -15.96
N PRO A 63 -25.12 -23.72 -17.29
CA PRO A 63 -24.00 -24.31 -18.02
C PRO A 63 -22.69 -23.52 -17.93
N ALA A 64 -21.61 -24.24 -18.20
CA ALA A 64 -20.26 -23.73 -18.41
C ALA A 64 -20.22 -22.55 -19.40
N PHE A 65 -19.72 -21.40 -18.94
CA PHE A 65 -19.39 -20.30 -19.83
C PHE A 65 -17.99 -20.47 -20.41
N GLY A 66 -17.96 -20.49 -21.74
CA GLY A 66 -16.82 -20.82 -22.57
C GLY A 66 -15.68 -19.81 -22.56
N SER A 67 -14.53 -20.40 -22.85
CA SER A 67 -13.28 -19.83 -23.34
C SER A 67 -13.44 -18.76 -24.43
N SER A 68 -12.60 -17.72 -24.38
CA SER A 68 -11.62 -17.40 -25.44
C SER A 68 -11.39 -15.90 -25.57
N THR A 69 -10.16 -15.45 -25.26
CA THR A 69 -9.43 -14.66 -26.27
C THR A 69 -7.92 -14.91 -26.11
N ILE A 70 -7.41 -15.73 -27.02
CA ILE A 70 -6.02 -16.09 -27.21
C ILE A 70 -5.26 -14.87 -27.75
N TRP A 71 -4.24 -14.38 -27.04
CA TRP A 71 -3.23 -13.49 -27.60
C TRP A 71 -2.12 -14.31 -28.26
N ASN A 72 -2.20 -14.43 -29.59
CA ASN A 72 -1.12 -14.93 -30.43
C ASN A 72 0.04 -13.92 -30.47
N VAL A 73 1.13 -14.18 -29.75
CA VAL A 73 2.40 -13.48 -29.94
C VAL A 73 3.33 -14.35 -30.79
N LYS A 74 3.45 -14.00 -32.07
CA LYS A 74 4.48 -14.51 -32.98
C LYS A 74 5.87 -14.14 -32.43
N ARG A 75 6.59 -15.12 -31.87
CA ARG A 75 8.04 -14.99 -31.58
C ARG A 75 8.83 -15.08 -32.89
N LYS A 76 9.48 -13.97 -33.27
CA LYS A 76 10.55 -13.96 -34.27
C LYS A 76 11.79 -14.62 -33.65
N LYS A 77 12.21 -15.76 -34.23
CA LYS A 77 13.55 -16.34 -34.05
C LYS A 77 14.57 -15.41 -34.71
N ASN A 78 15.50 -14.86 -33.93
CA ASN A 78 16.75 -14.32 -34.45
C ASN A 78 17.88 -15.25 -33.99
N ASN A 79 18.45 -15.97 -34.94
CA ASN A 79 19.72 -16.67 -34.83
C ASN A 79 20.85 -15.63 -34.88
N LYS A 80 21.82 -15.70 -33.97
CA LYS A 80 23.19 -15.23 -34.22
C LYS A 80 24.18 -16.11 -33.44
N PRO A 81 25.38 -16.35 -33.99
CA PRO A 81 26.21 -17.48 -33.60
C PRO A 81 27.14 -17.18 -32.44
N GLU A 82 27.41 -18.27 -31.73
CA GLU A 82 28.59 -18.59 -30.93
C GLU A 82 29.89 -17.99 -31.47
N SER A 83 30.66 -17.39 -30.57
CA SER A 83 32.09 -17.20 -30.77
C SER A 83 32.82 -17.51 -29.46
N ASP A 84 33.71 -18.48 -29.56
CA ASP A 84 34.65 -18.96 -28.55
C ASP A 84 35.39 -17.84 -27.81
N ARG A 85 35.62 -18.03 -26.50
CA ARG A 85 36.84 -17.53 -25.85
C ARG A 85 37.13 -18.23 -24.51
N GLN A 86 38.02 -19.21 -24.65
CA GLN A 86 39.20 -19.52 -23.82
C GLN A 86 39.21 -19.09 -22.35
N THR A 87 39.30 -20.14 -21.53
CA THR A 87 39.82 -20.25 -20.18
C THR A 87 41.21 -19.61 -20.03
N GLN A 88 41.38 -18.77 -19.00
CA GLN A 88 42.71 -18.48 -18.47
C GLN A 88 42.67 -18.42 -16.93
N THR A 89 43.25 -19.46 -16.35
CA THR A 89 43.58 -19.64 -14.94
C THR A 89 44.70 -18.67 -14.56
N GLN A 90 44.51 -17.82 -13.55
CA GLN A 90 45.62 -17.18 -12.84
C GLN A 90 45.39 -17.13 -11.32
N ALA A 91 46.52 -17.25 -10.64
CA ALA A 91 46.72 -17.64 -9.26
C ALA A 91 46.42 -16.55 -8.22
N ALA A 92 46.19 -17.02 -7.00
CA ALA A 92 46.14 -16.24 -5.77
C ALA A 92 47.44 -15.44 -5.52
N PRO A 93 47.33 -14.34 -4.75
CA PRO A 93 48.24 -14.29 -3.60
C PRO A 93 47.64 -13.66 -2.32
N THR A 94 48.13 -14.23 -1.21
CA THR A 94 48.49 -13.61 0.08
C THR A 94 47.40 -13.13 1.05
N SER A 95 47.38 -13.88 2.16
CA SER A 95 46.85 -13.57 3.48
C SER A 95 47.18 -12.18 4.01
N TRP A 96 46.15 -11.47 4.47
CA TRP A 96 46.29 -10.42 5.48
C TRP A 96 45.57 -10.85 6.75
N VAL A 97 46.37 -11.18 7.76
CA VAL A 97 45.95 -11.31 9.16
C VAL A 97 45.75 -9.89 9.68
N ASN A 98 44.52 -9.58 10.12
CA ASN A 98 44.27 -8.38 10.91
C ASN A 98 43.40 -8.76 12.12
N THR A 99 44.09 -8.99 13.23
CA THR A 99 43.54 -9.10 14.58
C THR A 99 43.11 -7.71 15.05
N ARG A 100 41.79 -7.46 15.13
CA ARG A 100 41.22 -6.42 15.99
C ARG A 100 39.99 -6.97 16.70
N SER A 101 40.20 -7.48 17.91
CA SER A 101 39.14 -7.69 18.90
C SER A 101 38.65 -6.32 19.38
N ALA A 102 37.52 -5.87 18.83
CA ALA A 102 36.71 -4.81 19.42
C ALA A 102 35.56 -5.47 20.18
N SER A 103 35.54 -5.27 21.50
CA SER A 103 34.45 -5.64 22.39
C SER A 103 33.17 -4.91 21.98
N ALA A 104 32.22 -5.66 21.40
CA ALA A 104 30.90 -5.14 21.10
C ALA A 104 30.10 -4.91 22.40
N PRO A 105 29.36 -3.80 22.52
CA PRO A 105 28.50 -3.55 23.67
C PRO A 105 27.33 -4.53 23.65
N THR A 106 27.18 -5.29 24.74
CA THR A 106 26.05 -6.17 25.03
C THR A 106 24.75 -5.36 25.02
N ARG A 107 24.08 -5.30 23.86
CA ARG A 107 22.70 -4.82 23.78
C ARG A 107 21.83 -5.84 24.50
N GLN A 108 21.32 -5.46 25.68
CA GLN A 108 20.25 -6.18 26.35
C GLN A 108 19.06 -6.26 25.39
N ALA A 109 18.80 -7.47 24.87
CA ALA A 109 17.64 -7.74 24.06
C ALA A 109 16.40 -7.59 24.95
N THR A 110 15.66 -6.50 24.78
CA THR A 110 14.32 -6.37 25.32
C THR A 110 13.48 -7.51 24.75
N SER A 111 13.03 -8.43 25.62
CA SER A 111 12.14 -9.51 25.22
C SER A 111 10.80 -8.90 24.82
N ILE A 112 10.63 -8.65 23.52
CA ILE A 112 9.32 -8.30 22.96
C ILE A 112 8.42 -9.51 23.23
N SER A 113 7.48 -9.36 24.16
CA SER A 113 6.44 -10.35 24.44
C SER A 113 5.77 -10.71 23.13
N ARG A 114 5.98 -11.95 22.66
CA ARG A 114 5.38 -12.44 21.42
C ARG A 114 3.89 -12.60 21.68
N GLN A 115 3.07 -11.82 20.96
CA GLN A 115 1.63 -12.05 20.94
C GLN A 115 1.37 -13.44 20.35
N LEU A 116 0.55 -14.24 21.04
CA LEU A 116 0.05 -15.51 20.52
C LEU A 116 -0.76 -15.26 19.23
N SER A 117 -0.63 -16.16 18.26
CA SER A 117 -1.48 -16.10 17.07
C SER A 117 -2.97 -16.24 17.46
N PRO A 118 -3.86 -15.48 16.80
CA PRO A 118 -5.29 -15.53 17.10
C PRO A 118 -5.89 -16.88 16.70
N SER A 119 -6.85 -17.38 17.49
CA SER A 119 -7.61 -18.58 17.13
C SER A 119 -8.57 -18.30 15.97
N ALA A 120 -9.07 -19.36 15.32
CA ALA A 120 -10.09 -19.23 14.27
C ALA A 120 -11.37 -18.52 14.77
N GLU A 121 -11.72 -18.69 16.04
CA GLU A 121 -12.85 -18.02 16.65
C GLU A 121 -12.56 -16.53 16.89
N ASP A 122 -11.36 -16.19 17.35
CA ASP A 122 -10.93 -14.79 17.47
C ASP A 122 -10.98 -14.08 16.11
N ILE A 123 -10.53 -14.75 15.05
CA ILE A 123 -10.58 -14.23 13.67
C ILE A 123 -12.04 -14.07 13.23
N SER A 124 -12.88 -15.08 13.42
CA SER A 124 -14.32 -15.03 13.11
C SER A 124 -15.03 -13.87 13.82
N GLN A 125 -14.78 -13.70 15.12
CA GLN A 125 -15.37 -12.63 15.91
C GLN A 125 -14.86 -11.25 15.47
N ALA A 126 -13.56 -11.13 15.18
CA ALA A 126 -12.97 -9.90 14.72
C ALA A 126 -13.39 -9.53 13.28
N LEU A 127 -13.59 -10.52 12.40
CA LEU A 127 -14.18 -10.32 11.07
C LEU A 127 -15.64 -9.88 11.18
N LYS A 128 -16.43 -10.47 12.09
CA LYS A 128 -17.81 -10.02 12.38
C LYS A 128 -17.85 -8.62 13.00
N ALA A 129 -16.87 -8.28 13.83
CA ALA A 129 -16.71 -6.96 14.43
C ALA A 129 -16.08 -5.94 13.47
N GLN A 130 -15.61 -6.37 12.30
CA GLN A 130 -15.06 -5.46 11.30
C GLN A 130 -16.20 -4.64 10.69
N TRP A 131 -16.42 -3.45 11.25
CA TRP A 131 -17.24 -2.43 10.63
C TRP A 131 -16.38 -1.31 10.07
N LEU A 132 -16.86 -0.67 9.00
CA LEU A 132 -16.28 0.58 8.57
C LEU A 132 -16.56 1.63 9.65
N PRO A 133 -15.56 2.43 10.05
CA PRO A 133 -15.78 3.45 11.05
C PRO A 133 -16.89 4.41 10.55
N THR A 134 -17.85 4.64 11.42
CA THR A 134 -18.97 5.54 11.19
C THR A 134 -18.48 6.98 11.11
N ASN A 135 -19.25 7.89 10.51
CA ASN A 135 -18.87 9.31 10.47
C ASN A 135 -18.62 9.88 11.87
N LYS A 136 -19.35 9.39 12.88
CA LYS A 136 -19.18 9.78 14.29
C LYS A 136 -17.84 9.32 14.85
N GLU A 137 -17.37 8.12 14.52
CA GLU A 137 -16.06 7.58 14.94
C GLU A 137 -14.89 8.20 14.18
N ILE A 138 -15.12 8.60 12.93
CA ILE A 138 -14.12 9.30 12.10
C ILE A 138 -14.00 10.78 12.53
N SER A 139 -15.09 11.40 12.95
CA SER A 139 -15.14 12.83 13.23
C SER A 139 -14.10 13.35 14.22
N PRO A 140 -13.66 12.63 15.29
CA PRO A 140 -12.59 13.10 16.15
C PRO A 140 -11.29 13.28 15.38
N PHE A 141 -10.92 12.29 14.54
CA PHE A 141 -9.74 12.37 13.67
C PHE A 141 -9.83 13.52 12.66
N LEU A 142 -11.05 13.83 12.23
CA LEU A 142 -11.35 14.98 11.37
C LEU A 142 -11.66 16.27 12.14
N GLY A 143 -11.64 16.26 13.47
CA GLY A 143 -11.96 17.39 14.33
C GLY A 143 -10.75 18.02 15.00
N PHE A 144 -9.62 17.31 15.05
CA PHE A 144 -8.38 17.85 15.62
C PHE A 144 -7.87 19.07 14.85
N SER A 145 -7.49 20.07 15.63
CA SER A 145 -6.96 21.37 15.21
C SER A 145 -5.43 21.44 15.25
N MET A 146 -4.70 20.32 15.39
CA MET A 146 -3.23 20.31 15.28
C MET A 146 -2.63 19.00 14.69
N PHE A 147 -1.67 19.18 13.77
CA PHE A 147 -0.67 18.28 13.15
C PHE A 147 -1.12 17.27 12.08
N ASN A 148 -0.15 16.79 11.28
CA ASN A 148 -0.32 15.57 10.49
C ASN A 148 -0.41 14.41 11.49
N ILE A 149 -1.63 13.95 11.74
CA ILE A 149 -1.87 12.83 12.63
C ILE A 149 -1.46 11.57 11.91
N VAL A 150 -0.49 10.87 12.50
CA VAL A 150 -0.12 9.53 12.08
C VAL A 150 -0.55 8.50 13.10
N THR A 151 -1.30 7.50 12.65
CA THR A 151 -1.68 6.34 13.47
C THR A 151 -0.99 5.11 12.92
N LEU A 152 -0.12 4.51 13.72
CA LEU A 152 0.56 3.26 13.37
C LEU A 152 -0.42 2.10 13.38
N ALA A 153 -0.33 1.24 12.38
CA ALA A 153 -1.18 0.06 12.27
C ALA A 153 -0.85 -0.95 13.37
N GLY A 154 -1.87 -1.48 14.06
CA GLY A 154 -1.66 -2.49 15.11
C GLY A 154 -2.95 -3.09 15.66
N ILE A 155 -2.81 -4.25 16.31
CA ILE A 155 -3.89 -4.93 17.03
C ILE A 155 -3.83 -4.49 18.50
N SER A 156 -4.72 -3.59 18.92
CA SER A 156 -4.80 -3.14 20.31
C SER A 156 -6.25 -2.98 20.78
N GLY A 157 -6.71 -3.91 21.62
CA GLY A 157 -8.00 -3.80 22.32
C GLY A 157 -9.22 -3.61 21.41
N LYS A 158 -10.19 -2.79 21.87
CA LYS A 158 -11.49 -2.56 21.21
C LYS A 158 -11.46 -1.54 20.06
N ASN A 159 -10.37 -0.79 19.88
CA ASN A 159 -10.25 0.23 18.83
C ASN A 159 -9.33 -0.28 17.72
N PHE A 160 -9.94 -0.84 16.71
CA PHE A 160 -9.27 -1.64 15.70
C PHE A 160 -8.44 -0.76 14.71
N TYR A 161 -7.21 -1.19 14.48
CA TYR A 161 -6.27 -0.83 13.40
C TYR A 161 -5.48 0.48 13.49
N LEU A 162 -5.89 1.47 14.28
CA LEU A 162 -5.18 2.77 14.35
C LEU A 162 -4.62 2.99 15.76
N GLY A 163 -3.29 3.06 15.87
CA GLY A 163 -2.58 3.37 17.11
C GLY A 163 -2.76 4.82 17.57
N LYS A 164 -2.05 5.19 18.65
CA LYS A 164 -2.07 6.57 19.17
C LYS A 164 -1.61 7.56 18.08
N PRO A 165 -2.33 8.68 17.90
CA PRO A 165 -1.90 9.78 17.05
C PRO A 165 -0.49 10.26 17.41
N ILE A 166 0.35 10.46 16.40
CA ILE A 166 1.66 11.09 16.51
C ILE A 166 1.69 12.30 15.56
N ALA A 167 2.23 13.42 16.03
CA ALA A 167 2.46 14.61 15.22
C ALA A 167 3.77 14.46 14.43
N LEU A 168 3.72 14.64 13.11
CA LEU A 168 4.91 14.72 12.27
C LEU A 168 4.78 15.70 11.11
N THR A 169 5.90 16.02 10.48
CA THR A 169 5.99 16.74 9.20
C THR A 169 6.23 15.74 8.09
N LEU A 170 5.42 15.79 7.04
CA LEU A 170 5.53 14.91 5.87
C LEU A 170 5.95 15.75 4.65
N GLN A 171 7.10 15.44 4.07
CA GLN A 171 7.59 16.10 2.87
C GLN A 171 7.41 15.15 1.68
N LEU A 172 6.46 15.44 0.80
CA LEU A 172 6.14 14.62 -0.37
C LEU A 172 6.37 15.39 -1.66
N ASN A 173 6.86 14.71 -2.70
CA ASN A 173 6.84 15.24 -4.04
C ASN A 173 5.55 14.82 -4.77
N LEU A 174 4.56 15.71 -4.77
CA LEU A 174 3.23 15.48 -5.37
C LEU A 174 3.14 15.94 -6.83
N ALA A 175 4.26 16.24 -7.48
CA ALA A 175 4.26 16.62 -8.88
C ALA A 175 3.76 15.44 -9.74
N PRO A 176 2.87 15.64 -10.73
CA PRO A 176 2.27 14.55 -11.50
C PRO A 176 3.26 13.57 -12.12
N TRP A 177 4.43 14.05 -12.55
CA TRP A 177 5.48 13.23 -13.16
C TRP A 177 6.26 12.35 -12.16
N ASN A 178 6.19 12.67 -10.86
CA ASN A 178 6.82 11.89 -9.79
C ASN A 178 5.86 10.89 -9.13
N MET A 179 4.57 10.99 -9.43
CA MET A 179 3.57 10.10 -8.89
C MET A 179 3.53 8.79 -9.68
N LYS A 180 3.66 7.65 -9.00
CA LYS A 180 3.48 6.33 -9.60
C LYS A 180 2.01 5.95 -9.58
N LYS A 181 1.47 5.59 -10.75
CA LYS A 181 0.08 5.19 -10.90
C LYS A 181 -0.08 3.68 -10.77
N GLY A 182 -0.93 3.25 -9.84
CA GLY A 182 -1.47 1.89 -9.76
C GLY A 182 -2.89 1.81 -10.31
N GLY A 183 -3.55 0.66 -10.14
CA GLY A 183 -4.91 0.43 -10.66
C GLY A 183 -5.98 1.37 -10.08
N PHE A 184 -5.84 1.78 -8.81
CA PHE A 184 -6.83 2.60 -8.10
C PHE A 184 -6.19 3.57 -7.08
N LYS A 185 -4.86 3.62 -7.03
CA LYS A 185 -4.08 4.49 -6.14
C LYS A 185 -2.98 5.21 -6.91
N LEU A 186 -2.65 6.41 -6.48
CA LEU A 186 -1.40 7.07 -6.85
C LEU A 186 -0.47 7.04 -5.64
N ALA A 187 0.81 6.83 -5.89
CA ALA A 187 1.86 6.78 -4.89
C ALA A 187 2.84 7.93 -5.12
N ALA A 188 3.08 8.72 -4.08
CA ALA A 188 4.13 9.72 -3.99
C ALA A 188 5.20 9.25 -3.00
N PHE A 189 6.43 9.68 -3.22
CA PHE A 189 7.56 9.32 -2.36
C PHE A 189 8.09 10.57 -1.66
N GLY A 190 8.65 10.37 -0.48
CA GLY A 190 9.13 11.48 0.34
C GLY A 190 9.74 11.02 1.65
N SER A 191 9.73 11.92 2.63
CA SER A 191 10.26 11.69 3.98
C SER A 191 9.30 12.18 5.06
N SER A 192 9.52 11.72 6.28
CA SER A 192 8.79 12.16 7.48
C SER A 192 9.74 12.60 8.58
N MET A 193 9.35 13.62 9.35
CA MET A 193 10.09 14.10 10.52
C MET A 193 9.15 14.30 11.73
N PRO A 194 9.33 13.55 12.84
CA PRO A 194 10.27 12.45 13.01
C PRO A 194 10.00 11.29 12.03
N ALA A 195 10.98 10.41 11.85
CA ALA A 195 10.82 9.23 11.01
C ALA A 195 9.68 8.35 11.55
N VAL A 196 8.69 8.07 10.70
CA VAL A 196 7.54 7.22 11.05
C VAL A 196 7.90 5.73 11.03
N PHE A 197 8.86 5.35 10.17
CA PHE A 197 9.39 4.01 10.05
C PHE A 197 10.92 4.02 10.31
N GLU A 198 11.54 2.85 10.32
CA GLU A 198 12.99 2.72 10.58
C GLU A 198 13.84 3.44 9.52
N ALA A 199 13.35 3.51 8.28
CA ALA A 199 13.91 4.33 7.23
C ALA A 199 13.25 5.70 7.18
N ASN A 200 14.03 6.74 6.85
CA ASN A 200 13.51 8.11 6.68
C ASN A 200 12.54 8.25 5.50
N GLY A 201 12.54 7.29 4.57
CA GLY A 201 11.73 7.31 3.35
C GLY A 201 10.33 6.73 3.55
N VAL A 202 9.34 7.39 2.96
CA VAL A 202 7.93 6.97 2.99
C VAL A 202 7.31 6.94 1.60
N CYS A 203 6.45 5.96 1.36
CA CYS A 203 5.57 5.88 0.21
C CYS A 203 4.17 6.33 0.67
N ALA A 204 3.71 7.50 0.22
CA ALA A 204 2.40 8.03 0.53
C ALA A 204 1.43 7.74 -0.61
N LYS A 205 0.36 7.01 -0.32
CA LYS A 205 -0.66 6.61 -1.31
C LYS A 205 -1.98 7.32 -1.04
N HIS A 206 -2.69 7.66 -2.11
CA HIS A 206 -4.09 8.06 -2.03
C HIS A 206 -4.92 7.35 -3.10
N THR A 207 -6.20 7.10 -2.80
CA THR A 207 -7.13 6.52 -3.77
C THR A 207 -7.65 7.58 -4.74
N TYR A 208 -7.93 7.17 -5.98
CA TYR A 208 -8.53 8.04 -6.99
C TYR A 208 -9.72 7.36 -7.66
N HIS A 209 -10.53 8.14 -8.35
CA HIS A 209 -11.58 7.65 -9.23
C HIS A 209 -11.45 8.29 -10.62
N PRO A 210 -11.80 7.56 -11.69
CA PRO A 210 -11.81 8.11 -13.02
C PRO A 210 -12.95 9.13 -13.16
N PHE A 211 -12.63 10.32 -13.66
CA PHE A 211 -13.58 11.40 -13.93
C PHE A 211 -13.48 11.82 -15.39
N LYS A 212 -14.62 11.93 -16.08
CA LYS A 212 -14.65 12.39 -17.48
C LYS A 212 -14.67 13.92 -17.51
N ARG A 213 -13.60 14.55 -17.98
CA ARG A 213 -13.51 15.99 -18.20
C ARG A 213 -13.55 16.31 -19.68
N VAL A 214 -14.29 17.34 -20.06
CA VAL A 214 -14.21 17.91 -21.42
C VAL A 214 -13.00 18.85 -21.44
N VAL A 215 -12.09 18.61 -22.38
CA VAL A 215 -10.88 19.41 -22.59
C VAL A 215 -10.84 19.88 -24.03
N ASP A 216 -10.43 21.12 -24.25
CA ASP A 216 -10.15 21.62 -25.58
C ASP A 216 -8.80 21.06 -26.06
N VAL A 217 -8.80 20.37 -27.20
CA VAL A 217 -7.61 19.86 -27.87
C VAL A 217 -7.60 20.42 -29.28
N GLY A 218 -6.92 21.57 -29.45
CA GLY A 218 -6.75 22.21 -30.76
C GLY A 218 -8.03 22.84 -31.32
N GLY A 219 -8.86 23.45 -30.48
CA GLY A 219 -10.14 24.06 -30.86
C GLY A 219 -11.32 23.08 -30.92
N SER A 220 -11.10 21.81 -30.56
CA SER A 220 -12.13 20.77 -30.53
C SER A 220 -12.33 20.24 -29.12
N LEU A 221 -13.60 20.17 -28.68
CA LEU A 221 -13.96 19.62 -27.37
C LEU A 221 -13.83 18.09 -27.37
N ALA A 222 -12.84 17.56 -26.65
CA ALA A 222 -12.62 16.13 -26.46
C ALA A 222 -12.94 15.70 -25.03
N LYS A 223 -13.49 14.49 -24.85
CA LYS A 223 -13.68 13.88 -23.52
C LYS A 223 -12.41 13.14 -23.11
N LYS A 224 -11.76 13.59 -22.05
CA LYS A 224 -10.59 12.94 -21.45
C LYS A 224 -10.94 12.39 -20.07
N VAL A 225 -10.57 11.13 -19.81
CA VAL A 225 -10.64 10.57 -18.46
C VAL A 225 -9.43 11.06 -17.67
N VAL A 226 -9.69 11.71 -16.53
CA VAL A 226 -8.67 12.18 -15.59
C VAL A 226 -8.88 11.49 -14.25
N ASP A 227 -7.80 11.15 -13.58
CA ASP A 227 -7.87 10.54 -12.25
C ASP A 227 -8.00 11.64 -11.21
N VAL A 228 -9.08 11.61 -10.45
CA VAL A 228 -9.34 12.59 -9.39
C VAL A 228 -9.20 11.90 -8.04
N PRO A 229 -8.28 12.36 -7.17
CA PRO A 229 -8.16 11.82 -5.82
C PRO A 229 -9.50 11.89 -5.07
N HIS A 230 -9.79 10.88 -4.25
CA HIS A 230 -10.85 11.05 -3.26
C HIS A 230 -10.42 12.07 -2.20
N GLU A 231 -11.39 12.77 -1.63
CA GLU A 231 -11.15 13.80 -0.60
C GLU A 231 -11.97 13.52 0.66
N GLY A 232 -11.54 14.11 1.78
CA GLY A 232 -12.29 14.09 3.04
C GLY A 232 -12.59 12.70 3.59
N GLU A 233 -13.83 12.52 4.05
CA GLU A 233 -14.29 11.27 4.69
C GLU A 233 -14.19 10.05 3.77
N LYS A 234 -14.45 10.21 2.48
CA LYS A 234 -14.44 9.09 1.53
C LYS A 234 -13.02 8.53 1.36
N GLN A 235 -12.05 9.41 1.20
CA GLN A 235 -10.63 9.06 1.16
C GLN A 235 -10.19 8.38 2.45
N PHE A 236 -10.55 8.97 3.60
CA PHE A 236 -10.22 8.39 4.91
C PHE A 236 -10.75 6.96 5.05
N LYS A 237 -12.04 6.74 4.75
CA LYS A 237 -12.67 5.40 4.83
C LYS A 237 -11.95 4.37 3.97
N TYR A 238 -11.65 4.70 2.72
CA TYR A 238 -10.94 3.77 1.83
C TYR A 238 -9.55 3.45 2.34
N LEU A 239 -8.79 4.45 2.77
CA LEU A 239 -7.46 4.19 3.31
C LEU A 239 -7.51 3.42 4.63
N THR A 240 -8.55 3.59 5.46
CA THR A 240 -8.69 2.81 6.69
C THR A 240 -8.88 1.34 6.37
N MET A 241 -9.69 1.01 5.36
CA MET A 241 -9.81 -0.38 4.89
C MET A 241 -8.46 -0.96 4.48
N GLU A 242 -7.64 -0.18 3.77
CA GLU A 242 -6.30 -0.61 3.32
C GLU A 242 -5.36 -0.88 4.49
N VAL A 243 -5.34 0.00 5.49
CA VAL A 243 -4.58 -0.21 6.73
C VAL A 243 -5.06 -1.49 7.43
N SER A 244 -6.38 -1.69 7.55
CA SER A 244 -6.95 -2.91 8.12
C SER A 244 -6.51 -4.16 7.35
N CYS A 245 -6.53 -4.13 6.02
CA CYS A 245 -6.07 -5.24 5.18
C CYS A 245 -4.61 -5.59 5.47
N LEU A 246 -3.72 -4.61 5.63
CA LEU A 246 -2.31 -4.87 5.96
C LEU A 246 -2.14 -5.48 7.37
N VAL A 247 -2.89 -4.99 8.36
CA VAL A 247 -2.88 -5.57 9.72
C VAL A 247 -3.32 -7.03 9.69
N TRP A 248 -4.43 -7.32 9.01
CA TRP A 248 -4.94 -8.68 8.87
C TRP A 248 -3.98 -9.57 8.11
N ALA A 249 -3.41 -9.08 7.01
CA ALA A 249 -2.49 -9.85 6.20
C ALA A 249 -1.25 -10.27 7.02
N GLN A 250 -0.73 -9.37 7.86
CA GLN A 250 0.36 -9.71 8.78
C GLN A 250 -0.05 -10.73 9.84
N ALA A 251 -1.23 -10.59 10.45
CA ALA A 251 -1.74 -11.55 11.43
C ALA A 251 -1.93 -12.95 10.82
N LEU A 252 -2.47 -13.02 9.60
CA LEU A 252 -2.65 -14.27 8.87
C LEU A 252 -1.31 -14.90 8.48
N LEU A 253 -0.30 -14.10 8.14
CA LEU A 253 1.04 -14.60 7.89
C LEU A 253 1.70 -15.16 9.16
N ASN A 254 1.47 -14.54 10.32
CA ASN A 254 1.98 -15.06 11.61
C ASN A 254 1.41 -16.45 11.92
N ILE A 255 0.11 -16.69 11.64
CA ILE A 255 -0.51 -18.02 11.78
C ILE A 255 0.21 -19.07 10.94
N VAL A 256 0.64 -18.71 9.72
CA VAL A 256 1.39 -19.62 8.85
C VAL A 256 2.74 -19.96 9.45
N TYR A 257 3.46 -18.98 9.97
CA TYR A 257 4.75 -19.23 10.63
C TYR A 257 4.62 -20.07 11.90
N ASP A 258 3.59 -19.84 12.70
CA ASP A 258 3.31 -20.66 13.88
C ASP A 258 2.97 -22.10 13.47
N PHE A 259 2.18 -22.29 12.41
CA PHE A 259 1.89 -23.63 11.87
C PHE A 259 3.14 -24.36 11.37
N VAL A 260 4.04 -23.68 10.65
CA VAL A 260 5.32 -24.24 10.22
C VAL A 260 6.16 -24.67 11.42
N LYS A 261 6.19 -23.85 12.47
CA LYS A 261 6.93 -24.14 13.70
C LYS A 261 6.34 -25.35 14.46
N GLU A 262 5.02 -25.46 14.54
CA GLU A 262 4.31 -26.55 15.22
C GLU A 262 4.49 -27.90 14.52
N THR A 263 4.51 -27.90 13.18
CA THR A 263 4.56 -29.15 12.41
C THR A 263 5.93 -29.84 12.46
N ASN A 264 7.01 -29.10 12.74
CA ASN A 264 8.39 -29.62 12.83
C ASN A 264 8.78 -30.55 11.64
N GLN A 265 8.17 -30.33 10.48
CA GLN A 265 8.39 -31.17 9.29
C GLN A 265 9.62 -30.71 8.54
N LEU A 266 10.31 -31.67 7.90
CA LEU A 266 11.31 -31.39 6.89
C LEU A 266 10.64 -30.64 5.74
N THR A 267 11.12 -29.44 5.47
CA THR A 267 10.61 -28.59 4.40
C THR A 267 11.41 -28.84 3.13
N PRO A 268 10.78 -28.92 1.95
CA PRO A 268 11.47 -29.21 0.69
C PRO A 268 12.42 -28.08 0.26
N PHE A 269 12.27 -26.89 0.84
CA PHE A 269 13.11 -25.72 0.64
C PHE A 269 13.19 -24.89 1.93
N PRO A 270 14.25 -24.07 2.11
CA PRO A 270 14.35 -23.17 3.25
C PRO A 270 13.14 -22.24 3.34
N ILE A 271 12.50 -22.16 4.50
CA ILE A 271 11.30 -21.35 4.69
C ILE A 271 11.64 -19.85 4.59
N PRO A 272 11.16 -19.14 3.55
CA PRO A 272 11.43 -17.73 3.39
C PRO A 272 10.75 -16.93 4.52
N GLN A 273 11.42 -15.87 4.98
CA GLN A 273 10.91 -14.98 6.00
C GLN A 273 10.31 -13.74 5.34
N PHE A 274 8.99 -13.64 5.37
CA PHE A 274 8.21 -12.53 4.83
C PHE A 274 7.63 -11.70 5.96
N ARG A 275 7.40 -10.43 5.65
CA ARG A 275 6.56 -9.52 6.43
C ARG A 275 5.84 -8.58 5.48
N PHE A 276 4.69 -8.07 5.91
CA PHE A 276 4.10 -6.92 5.25
C PHE A 276 4.87 -5.65 5.63
N VAL A 277 4.88 -4.67 4.73
CA VAL A 277 5.44 -3.35 5.04
C VAL A 277 4.66 -2.73 6.20
N LYS A 278 5.37 -2.02 7.08
CA LYS A 278 4.67 -1.22 8.10
C LYS A 278 3.87 -0.14 7.39
N ALA A 279 2.70 0.14 7.93
CA ALA A 279 1.79 1.13 7.39
C ALA A 279 1.27 2.06 8.48
N ALA A 280 0.90 3.26 8.06
CA ALA A 280 0.29 4.26 8.90
C ALA A 280 -0.71 5.10 8.10
N MET A 281 -1.66 5.72 8.78
CA MET A 281 -2.55 6.71 8.17
C MET A 281 -2.02 8.10 8.44
N ALA A 282 -1.88 8.97 7.45
CA ALA A 282 -1.56 10.39 7.64
C ALA A 282 -2.73 11.28 7.21
N ILE A 283 -3.10 12.27 8.03
CA ILE A 283 -4.16 13.23 7.71
C ILE A 283 -3.55 14.63 7.62
N LYS A 284 -3.53 15.23 6.43
CA LYS A 284 -3.14 16.63 6.24
C LYS A 284 -4.15 17.52 6.94
N GLN A 285 -3.64 18.33 7.86
CA GLN A 285 -4.42 19.38 8.47
C GLN A 285 -4.52 20.59 7.54
N SER A 286 -5.70 21.21 7.50
CA SER A 286 -5.84 22.60 7.04
C SER A 286 -6.15 23.50 8.23
N LEU A 287 -5.43 24.62 8.33
CA LEU A 287 -5.72 25.69 9.29
C LEU A 287 -6.91 26.55 8.84
N LEU A 288 -7.25 26.52 7.55
CA LEU A 288 -8.34 27.30 6.99
C LEU A 288 -9.67 26.55 7.11
N PRO A 289 -10.71 27.16 7.72
CA PRO A 289 -12.05 26.61 7.75
C PRO A 289 -12.57 26.32 6.33
N GLY A 290 -13.19 25.16 6.13
CA GLY A 290 -13.80 24.78 4.85
C GLY A 290 -12.85 24.12 3.84
N VAL A 291 -11.54 24.11 4.07
CA VAL A 291 -10.62 23.34 3.23
C VAL A 291 -10.73 21.86 3.56
N LYS A 292 -10.93 21.05 2.53
CA LYS A 292 -11.08 19.60 2.65
C LYS A 292 -9.81 18.96 3.18
N LYS A 293 -9.97 18.10 4.19
CA LYS A 293 -8.87 17.29 4.72
C LYS A 293 -8.42 16.28 3.66
N THR A 294 -7.11 16.13 3.51
CA THR A 294 -6.50 15.12 2.64
C THR A 294 -5.91 14.02 3.50
N ALA A 295 -6.11 12.76 3.15
CA ALA A 295 -5.53 11.63 3.88
C ALA A 295 -4.67 10.77 2.94
N PHE A 296 -3.60 10.21 3.49
CA PHE A 296 -2.64 9.35 2.81
C PHE A 296 -2.43 8.07 3.61
N LEU A 297 -2.28 6.94 2.92
CA LEU A 297 -1.71 5.72 3.46
C LEU A 297 -0.20 5.83 3.33
N LEU A 298 0.53 5.84 4.44
CA LEU A 298 1.98 5.77 4.47
C LEU A 298 2.41 4.31 4.55
N GLU A 299 3.38 3.94 3.73
CA GLU A 299 4.05 2.64 3.76
C GLU A 299 5.58 2.84 3.78
N GLU A 300 6.28 1.85 4.33
CA GLU A 300 7.74 1.75 4.19
C GLU A 300 8.13 1.72 2.71
N ILE A 301 9.21 2.43 2.37
CA ILE A 301 9.79 2.32 1.03
C ILE A 301 10.54 0.99 0.92
N ILE A 302 10.21 0.25 -0.14
CA ILE A 302 10.98 -0.88 -0.62
C ILE A 302 12.06 -0.34 -1.57
N ASP A 303 13.31 -0.25 -1.12
CA ASP A 303 14.41 0.26 -1.95
C ASP A 303 14.92 -0.84 -2.92
N PRO A 304 14.83 -0.62 -4.25
CA PRO A 304 15.27 -1.61 -5.21
C PRO A 304 16.79 -1.84 -5.25
N ASN A 305 17.59 -0.89 -4.75
CA ASN A 305 19.04 -0.97 -4.79
C ASN A 305 19.59 -1.84 -3.65
N THR A 306 19.02 -1.71 -2.47
CA THR A 306 19.49 -2.41 -1.26
C THR A 306 18.77 -3.73 -1.02
N GLU A 307 17.52 -3.83 -1.45
CA GLU A 307 16.69 -4.98 -1.13
C GLU A 307 16.15 -5.69 -2.40
N GLY A 308 16.36 -5.12 -3.59
CA GLY A 308 16.09 -5.78 -4.86
C GLY A 308 14.74 -5.44 -5.52
N LYS A 309 14.54 -5.97 -6.73
CA LYS A 309 13.42 -5.60 -7.59
C LYS A 309 12.08 -6.09 -7.03
N PHE A 310 11.07 -5.23 -7.12
CA PHE A 310 9.68 -5.56 -6.80
C PHE A 310 9.14 -6.62 -7.77
N ARG A 311 8.51 -7.66 -7.23
CA ARG A 311 7.96 -8.81 -7.97
C ARG A 311 6.54 -9.09 -7.49
N LYS A 312 5.74 -9.63 -8.40
CA LYS A 312 4.42 -10.19 -8.07
C LYS A 312 4.56 -11.71 -8.06
N TYR A 313 4.21 -12.34 -6.94
CA TYR A 313 4.32 -13.79 -6.75
C TYR A 313 3.01 -14.49 -7.10
N LEU A 314 1.88 -13.98 -6.61
CA LEU A 314 0.54 -14.54 -6.86
C LEU A 314 -0.38 -13.49 -7.49
N ASN A 315 -1.34 -13.95 -8.28
CA ASN A 315 -2.42 -13.11 -8.81
C ASN A 315 -3.68 -13.21 -7.96
N ASN A 316 -4.58 -12.24 -8.09
CA ASN A 316 -5.89 -12.26 -7.41
C ASN A 316 -6.89 -13.24 -8.00
N VAL A 317 -6.65 -13.68 -9.24
CA VAL A 317 -7.59 -14.49 -10.02
C VAL A 317 -7.19 -15.96 -10.10
N SER A 318 -6.01 -16.32 -9.58
CA SER A 318 -5.50 -17.69 -9.61
C SER A 318 -4.69 -17.98 -8.35
N PRO A 319 -4.87 -19.16 -7.72
CA PRO A 319 -4.02 -19.61 -6.63
C PRO A 319 -2.67 -20.14 -7.12
N GLU A 320 -2.47 -20.28 -8.43
CA GLU A 320 -1.21 -20.78 -8.99
C GLU A 320 -0.10 -19.73 -8.90
N PRO A 321 1.13 -20.14 -8.59
CA PRO A 321 2.26 -19.23 -8.54
C PRO A 321 2.59 -18.73 -9.94
N LEU A 322 2.97 -17.45 -10.03
CA LEU A 322 3.53 -16.92 -11.27
C LEU A 322 4.86 -17.61 -11.59
N VAL A 323 5.08 -17.91 -12.87
CA VAL A 323 6.32 -18.55 -13.33
C VAL A 323 7.51 -17.63 -13.09
N MET A 324 8.42 -18.06 -12.22
CA MET A 324 9.65 -17.33 -11.89
C MET A 324 10.84 -17.84 -12.70
N LYS A 325 11.76 -16.93 -13.05
CA LYS A 325 13.00 -17.28 -13.76
C LYS A 325 14.09 -17.84 -12.85
N ILE A 326 14.03 -17.44 -11.58
CA ILE A 326 15.04 -17.72 -10.56
C ILE A 326 14.42 -18.72 -9.58
N LYS A 327 15.19 -19.76 -9.21
CA LYS A 327 14.69 -20.84 -8.35
C LYS A 327 14.25 -20.31 -6.99
N GLU A 328 15.02 -19.40 -6.42
CA GLU A 328 14.75 -18.79 -5.11
C GLU A 328 13.43 -17.99 -5.12
N ASP A 329 13.16 -17.27 -6.22
CA ASP A 329 11.89 -16.57 -6.42
C ASP A 329 10.72 -17.57 -6.57
N MET A 330 10.97 -18.75 -7.17
CA MET A 330 9.98 -19.82 -7.29
C MET A 330 9.69 -20.48 -5.93
N ASP A 331 10.72 -20.72 -5.12
CA ASP A 331 10.58 -21.26 -3.75
C ASP A 331 9.78 -20.27 -2.88
N CYS A 332 10.03 -18.96 -3.04
CA CYS A 332 9.20 -17.90 -2.46
C CYS A 332 7.73 -17.98 -2.91
N ALA A 333 7.49 -18.10 -4.21
CA ALA A 333 6.13 -18.21 -4.75
C ALA A 333 5.41 -19.46 -4.19
N ASN A 334 6.09 -20.61 -4.14
CA ASN A 334 5.58 -21.85 -3.59
C ASN A 334 5.23 -21.73 -2.10
N PHE A 335 6.09 -21.10 -1.30
CA PHE A 335 5.79 -20.82 0.10
C PHE A 335 4.54 -19.96 0.25
N LEU A 336 4.38 -18.94 -0.59
CA LEU A 336 3.22 -18.05 -0.54
C LEU A 336 1.94 -18.77 -0.95
N VAL A 337 1.96 -19.70 -1.92
CA VAL A 337 0.81 -20.59 -2.20
C VAL A 337 0.47 -21.45 -0.98
N PHE A 338 1.47 -22.09 -0.38
CA PHE A 338 1.30 -22.86 0.85
C PHE A 338 0.69 -22.00 1.98
N SER A 339 1.14 -20.75 2.12
CA SER A 339 0.62 -19.81 3.11
C SER A 339 -0.87 -19.55 2.92
N GLN A 340 -1.35 -19.41 1.67
CA GLN A 340 -2.78 -19.24 1.38
C GLN A 340 -3.59 -20.45 1.82
N GLN A 341 -3.09 -21.66 1.54
CA GLN A 341 -3.76 -22.90 1.92
C GLN A 341 -3.87 -23.05 3.44
N VAL A 342 -2.77 -22.77 4.16
CA VAL A 342 -2.76 -22.81 5.63
C VAL A 342 -3.72 -21.79 6.21
N GLN A 343 -3.73 -20.55 5.70
CA GLN A 343 -4.68 -19.51 6.14
C GLN A 343 -6.12 -19.95 5.90
N TYR A 344 -6.43 -20.44 4.69
CA TYR A 344 -7.77 -20.91 4.34
C TYR A 344 -8.21 -22.04 5.27
N PHE A 345 -7.34 -23.00 5.58
CA PHE A 345 -7.66 -24.09 6.50
C PHE A 345 -7.81 -23.61 7.95
N LYS A 346 -6.81 -22.89 8.49
CA LYS A 346 -6.77 -22.42 9.88
C LYS A 346 -7.90 -21.45 10.21
N THR A 347 -8.40 -20.71 9.22
CA THR A 347 -9.53 -19.78 9.40
C THR A 347 -10.89 -20.43 9.14
N LYS A 348 -10.96 -21.77 9.02
CA LYS A 348 -12.19 -22.49 8.67
C LYS A 348 -12.82 -21.96 7.37
N LYS A 349 -11.98 -21.71 6.36
CA LYS A 349 -12.35 -21.26 5.02
C LYS A 349 -12.90 -19.82 4.94
N GLN A 350 -12.69 -19.01 5.97
CA GLN A 350 -13.24 -17.65 6.03
C GLN A 350 -12.37 -16.63 5.29
N VAL A 351 -11.05 -16.70 5.45
CA VAL A 351 -10.14 -15.68 4.90
C VAL A 351 -8.77 -16.26 4.56
N PHE A 352 -8.18 -15.69 3.52
CA PHE A 352 -6.78 -15.88 3.15
C PHE A 352 -6.29 -14.61 2.45
N VAL A 353 -4.97 -14.44 2.38
CA VAL A 353 -4.36 -13.30 1.69
C VAL A 353 -4.07 -13.68 0.24
N SER A 354 -4.35 -12.80 -0.70
CA SER A 354 -3.96 -12.94 -2.11
C SER A 354 -3.11 -11.75 -2.55
N ASP A 355 -2.81 -11.65 -3.84
CA ASP A 355 -1.98 -10.58 -4.43
C ASP A 355 -0.58 -10.44 -3.83
N TYR A 356 0.03 -11.52 -3.36
CA TYR A 356 1.37 -11.41 -2.78
C TYR A 356 2.35 -10.79 -3.79
N GLN A 357 2.87 -9.63 -3.42
CA GLN A 357 3.79 -8.83 -4.21
C GLN A 357 4.70 -8.03 -3.28
N GLY A 358 5.94 -7.81 -3.72
CA GLY A 358 6.97 -7.21 -2.91
C GLY A 358 8.33 -7.77 -3.29
N LYS A 359 9.13 -8.02 -2.28
CA LYS A 359 10.45 -8.66 -2.38
C LYS A 359 10.66 -9.49 -1.13
N GLN A 360 11.59 -10.44 -1.20
CA GLN A 360 12.07 -11.19 -0.06
C GLN A 360 13.09 -10.36 0.72
#